data_AF-A0A8J3M1D1-F1
#
_entry.id   AF-A0A8J3M1D1-F1
#
_cell.length_a   1.000
_cell.length_b   1.000
_cell.length_c   1.000
_cell.angle_alpha   90.00
_cell.angle_beta   90.00
_cell.angle_gamma   90.00
#
_symmetry.space_group_name_H-M   'P 1'
#
loop_
_entity.id
_entity.type
_entity.pdbx_description
1 polymer ?
#
loop_
_entity_poly.entity_id
_entity_poly.type
_entity_poly.pdbx_seq_one_letter_code
_entity_poly.pdbx_strand_id
1 'polypeptide(L)'
;MKQTESREPAAAHSAARIDTIDGLREHLQWAIELEHATLPPYLCALYSLDPERNPEAVEVVSSVFSEEMLHLALAANLLNAVGGGPRLDPARMLPPHPRPLPHGDRSLELSLLPFGVEALEMFLRIERPAPPGAAAEGDQYETIGQFYAAVEQGLRHLCDRLGEQAVFSGDPARQLGAGHFRHTAGKLVVVRDLASALAALEEIVEQGEGTSRGEVWDGDQDVFHPDRDEVGHYYRFQELRIGRRYRRGDTPQSGPTGEAVAVDWAGVRPMRRNPRLADHAPGSAIRTAQEEFNQTYGDILHLLEQAFNGNPRLLRVAVATMYQLKAQAQALMRLPDDDGTTAGPTFEYVESDPRRWDAGDEQRIVVLSNGPYIVFGGVPLRRKTKIVSAENNALTWKTGEALETEQTYALCRCGHSGTKPFCDGTHAAIGFDGTETAGERPYRELQHVHDGVGISAQRVGELCVHAAFCIGRTRPIAEMLADTDDSDVRSDIMGRIDHCPSGSYSYALQRGGDTIEADLPRAVSVLEEEDGLAGALWVTGGVPVLRADGRPLEARNRMTLCRCGHSANKPLCDGTHRKIGFREEPPAGDHRQGTAPAAARETRDETTSAT
;
A
#
# COMPACT_ATOMS: atom_id res chain seq x y z
N MET A 1 58.80 -34.42 22.90
CA MET A 1 58.34 -35.47 21.97
C MET A 1 56.99 -35.01 21.42
N LYS A 2 56.97 -34.61 20.15
CA LYS A 2 55.76 -34.26 19.41
C LYS A 2 55.13 -35.57 18.92
N GLN A 3 53.87 -35.84 19.28
CA GLN A 3 53.08 -36.86 18.60
C GLN A 3 52.13 -36.14 17.64
N THR A 4 52.36 -36.46 16.38
CA THR A 4 51.57 -36.20 15.19
C THR A 4 50.32 -37.07 15.22
N GLU A 5 49.15 -36.46 15.09
CA GLU A 5 47.96 -37.15 14.58
C GLU A 5 47.56 -36.52 13.24
N SER A 6 47.39 -37.42 12.28
CA SER A 6 47.12 -37.22 10.87
C SER A 6 45.74 -36.63 10.62
N ARG A 7 45.68 -35.51 9.89
CA ARG A 7 44.45 -34.99 9.26
C ARG A 7 44.01 -35.94 8.14
N GLU A 8 42.83 -36.54 8.29
CA GLU A 8 42.05 -37.04 7.15
C GLU A 8 41.57 -35.84 6.31
N PRO A 9 41.50 -35.96 4.97
CA PRO A 9 41.03 -34.88 4.12
C PRO A 9 39.52 -34.75 4.27
N ALA A 10 39.07 -33.57 4.69
CA ALA A 10 37.66 -33.20 4.71
C ALA A 10 37.05 -33.43 3.33
N ALA A 11 35.99 -34.25 3.28
CA ALA A 11 35.19 -34.43 2.09
C ALA A 11 34.68 -33.07 1.60
N ALA A 12 34.96 -32.77 0.32
CA ALA A 12 34.44 -31.62 -0.38
C ALA A 12 32.92 -31.54 -0.20
N HIS A 13 32.45 -30.51 0.50
CA HIS A 13 31.03 -30.23 0.62
C HIS A 13 30.52 -29.79 -0.75
N SER A 14 29.69 -30.64 -1.35
CA SER A 14 28.82 -30.31 -2.49
C SER A 14 28.04 -29.04 -2.18
N ALA A 15 27.83 -28.20 -3.20
CA ALA A 15 26.98 -27.00 -3.17
C ALA A 15 25.67 -27.24 -2.39
N ALA A 16 25.25 -26.26 -1.59
CA ALA A 16 24.03 -26.33 -0.80
C ALA A 16 22.84 -26.61 -1.72
N ARG A 17 22.38 -27.86 -1.71
CA ARG A 17 21.32 -28.34 -2.57
C ARG A 17 20.00 -28.10 -1.84
N ILE A 18 19.05 -27.42 -2.48
CA ILE A 18 17.70 -27.23 -1.94
C ILE A 18 17.00 -28.59 -1.95
N ASP A 19 17.15 -29.34 -0.85
CA ASP A 19 16.75 -30.74 -0.76
C ASP A 19 15.43 -30.95 0.00
N THR A 20 14.90 -29.92 0.65
CA THR A 20 13.66 -29.97 1.44
C THR A 20 12.69 -28.85 1.03
N ILE A 21 11.39 -29.07 1.26
CA ILE A 21 10.36 -28.04 1.02
C ILE A 21 10.61 -26.81 1.89
N ASP A 22 11.03 -27.00 3.15
CA ASP A 22 11.33 -25.87 4.04
C ASP A 22 12.56 -25.09 3.58
N GLY A 23 13.59 -25.77 3.08
CA GLY A 23 14.74 -25.11 2.43
C GLY A 23 14.32 -24.32 1.19
N LEU A 24 13.42 -24.86 0.37
CA LEU A 24 12.86 -24.13 -0.78
C LEU A 24 12.07 -22.89 -0.37
N ARG A 25 11.23 -22.99 0.67
CA ARG A 25 10.48 -21.86 1.23
C ARG A 25 11.40 -20.77 1.76
N GLU A 26 12.48 -21.16 2.45
CA GLU A 26 13.50 -20.24 2.94
C GLU A 26 14.16 -19.48 1.77
N HIS A 27 14.60 -20.19 0.73
CA HIS A 27 15.18 -19.55 -0.45
C HIS A 27 14.18 -18.65 -1.19
N LEU A 28 12.91 -19.03 -1.28
CA LEU A 28 11.89 -18.15 -1.87
C LEU A 28 11.60 -16.91 -1.01
N GLN A 29 11.73 -16.99 0.31
CA GLN A 29 11.71 -15.81 1.17
C GLN A 29 12.98 -14.96 0.99
N TRP A 30 14.14 -15.57 0.76
CA TRP A 30 15.37 -14.86 0.40
C TRP A 30 15.24 -14.15 -0.95
N ALA A 31 14.51 -14.72 -1.91
CA ALA A 31 14.21 -14.08 -3.19
C ALA A 31 13.46 -12.76 -2.95
N ILE A 32 12.40 -12.80 -2.12
CA ILE A 32 11.64 -11.60 -1.72
C ILE A 32 12.55 -10.56 -1.04
N GLU A 33 13.46 -11.01 -0.15
CA GLU A 33 14.43 -10.14 0.52
C GLU A 33 15.44 -9.51 -0.45
N LEU A 34 15.86 -10.25 -1.47
CA LEU A 34 16.78 -9.83 -2.53
C LEU A 34 16.14 -8.77 -3.43
N GLU A 35 14.98 -9.07 -4.04
CA GLU A 35 14.23 -8.14 -4.90
C GLU A 35 13.86 -6.86 -4.14
N HIS A 36 13.40 -6.97 -2.89
CA HIS A 36 13.09 -5.78 -2.09
C HIS A 36 14.33 -4.93 -1.78
N ALA A 37 15.52 -5.52 -1.63
CA ALA A 37 16.73 -4.79 -1.27
C ALA A 37 17.20 -3.82 -2.38
N THR A 38 16.82 -4.07 -3.63
CA THR A 38 17.16 -3.21 -4.78
C THR A 38 16.27 -1.96 -4.85
N LEU A 39 15.04 -2.04 -4.31
CA LEU A 39 14.04 -0.98 -4.43
C LEU A 39 14.45 0.36 -3.77
N PRO A 40 14.92 0.42 -2.50
CA PRO A 40 15.27 1.70 -1.88
C PRO A 40 16.37 2.48 -2.63
N PRO A 41 17.49 1.85 -3.06
CA PRO A 41 18.46 2.51 -3.93
C PRO A 41 17.87 3.04 -5.25
N TYR A 42 17.05 2.24 -5.96
CA TYR A 42 16.39 2.68 -7.19
C TYR A 42 15.46 3.88 -6.96
N LEU A 43 14.66 3.84 -5.89
CA LEU A 43 13.75 4.93 -5.53
C LEU A 43 14.49 6.23 -5.17
N CYS A 44 15.60 6.15 -4.42
CA CYS A 44 16.43 7.32 -4.11
C CYS A 44 16.96 7.99 -5.39
N ALA A 45 17.50 7.20 -6.31
CA ALA A 45 17.98 7.72 -7.58
C ALA A 45 16.83 8.30 -8.42
N LEU A 46 15.75 7.54 -8.60
CA LEU A 46 14.58 7.95 -9.38
C LEU A 46 14.00 9.28 -8.89
N TYR A 47 13.80 9.45 -7.58
CA TYR A 47 13.17 10.66 -7.03
C TYR A 47 14.10 11.86 -6.98
N SER A 48 15.41 11.64 -7.08
CA SER A 48 16.39 12.73 -7.21
C SER A 48 16.39 13.36 -8.61
N LEU A 49 15.88 12.67 -9.63
CA LEU A 49 15.82 13.17 -11.01
C LEU A 49 14.73 14.23 -11.19
N ASP A 50 15.06 15.29 -11.91
CA ASP A 50 14.09 16.22 -12.50
C ASP A 50 13.51 15.60 -13.79
N PRO A 51 12.22 15.24 -13.84
CA PRO A 51 11.61 14.56 -14.98
C PRO A 51 11.53 15.44 -16.24
N GLU A 52 11.54 16.77 -16.11
CA GLU A 52 11.53 17.66 -17.29
C GLU A 52 12.90 17.71 -17.96
N ARG A 53 13.97 17.57 -17.18
CA ARG A 53 15.36 17.64 -17.66
C ARG A 53 15.95 16.30 -18.02
N ASN A 54 15.48 15.23 -17.38
CA ASN A 54 15.99 13.87 -17.52
C ASN A 54 14.88 12.84 -17.83
N PRO A 55 14.02 13.05 -18.85
CA PRO A 55 12.91 12.15 -19.13
C PRO A 55 13.37 10.71 -19.40
N GLU A 56 14.48 10.52 -20.14
CA GLU A 56 15.00 9.19 -20.49
C GLU A 56 15.53 8.42 -19.28
N ALA A 57 16.21 9.10 -18.34
CA ALA A 57 16.69 8.46 -17.11
C ALA A 57 15.54 8.13 -16.17
N VAL A 58 14.52 8.99 -16.09
CA VAL A 58 13.31 8.71 -15.30
C VAL A 58 12.57 7.50 -15.87
N GLU A 59 12.43 7.41 -17.19
CA GLU A 59 11.81 6.28 -17.88
C GLU A 59 12.51 4.97 -17.55
N VAL A 60 13.83 4.89 -17.78
CA VAL A 60 14.63 3.68 -17.54
C VAL A 60 14.61 3.25 -16.07
N VAL A 61 14.85 4.18 -15.13
CA VAL A 61 14.89 3.80 -13.71
C VAL A 61 13.49 3.43 -13.21
N SER A 62 12.44 4.08 -13.74
CA SER A 62 11.05 3.75 -13.38
C SER A 62 10.57 2.43 -13.98
N SER A 63 11.02 2.06 -15.19
CA SER A 63 10.67 0.76 -15.80
C SER A 63 11.29 -0.38 -14.99
N VAL A 64 12.60 -0.31 -14.72
CA VAL A 64 13.31 -1.29 -13.89
C VAL A 64 12.67 -1.41 -12.51
N PHE A 65 12.41 -0.29 -11.82
CA PHE A 65 11.71 -0.33 -10.53
C PHE A 65 10.36 -1.07 -10.59
N SER A 66 9.62 -0.89 -11.69
CA SER A 66 8.31 -1.52 -11.83
C SER A 66 8.41 -3.03 -12.11
N GLU A 67 9.46 -3.46 -12.81
CA GLU A 67 9.80 -4.87 -13.04
C GLU A 67 10.31 -5.53 -11.75
N GLU A 68 11.14 -4.87 -10.96
CA GLU A 68 11.55 -5.37 -9.63
C GLU A 68 10.36 -5.56 -8.67
N MET A 69 9.35 -4.69 -8.76
CA MET A 69 8.08 -4.87 -8.05
C MET A 69 7.27 -6.07 -8.57
N LEU A 70 7.37 -6.39 -9.86
CA LEU A 70 6.80 -7.61 -10.45
C LEU A 70 7.57 -8.84 -9.98
N HIS A 71 8.91 -8.80 -9.95
CA HIS A 71 9.75 -9.89 -9.44
C HIS A 71 9.42 -10.22 -7.98
N LEU A 72 9.28 -9.20 -7.14
CA LEU A 72 8.85 -9.33 -5.76
C LEU A 72 7.50 -10.06 -5.66
N ALA A 73 6.55 -9.75 -6.54
CA ALA A 73 5.24 -10.40 -6.60
C ALA A 73 5.30 -11.85 -7.14
N LEU A 74 6.16 -12.13 -8.12
CA LEU A 74 6.41 -13.48 -8.64
C LEU A 74 7.07 -14.39 -7.59
N ALA A 75 8.08 -13.89 -6.89
CA ALA A 75 8.71 -14.57 -5.75
C ALA A 75 7.69 -14.87 -4.64
N ALA A 76 6.78 -13.93 -4.35
CA ALA A 76 5.68 -14.15 -3.42
C ALA A 76 4.68 -15.21 -3.92
N ASN A 77 4.33 -15.25 -5.20
CA ASN A 77 3.49 -16.29 -5.79
C ASN A 77 4.15 -17.67 -5.69
N LEU A 78 5.44 -17.77 -6.00
CA LEU A 78 6.23 -19.00 -5.86
C LEU A 78 6.22 -19.50 -4.41
N LEU A 79 6.50 -18.62 -3.43
CA LEU A 79 6.51 -18.98 -2.01
C LEU A 79 5.14 -19.47 -1.54
N ASN A 80 4.06 -18.77 -1.91
CA ASN A 80 2.70 -19.19 -1.60
C ASN A 80 2.38 -20.55 -2.21
N ALA A 81 2.76 -20.80 -3.47
CA ALA A 81 2.44 -22.02 -4.19
C ALA A 81 3.03 -23.26 -3.52
N VAL A 82 4.20 -23.13 -2.89
CA VAL A 82 4.85 -24.21 -2.11
C VAL A 82 4.40 -24.27 -0.64
N GLY A 83 3.32 -23.57 -0.29
CA GLY A 83 2.72 -23.56 1.05
C GLY A 83 3.44 -22.68 2.07
N GLY A 84 4.29 -21.76 1.63
CA GLY A 84 4.84 -20.69 2.48
C GLY A 84 3.89 -19.49 2.62
N GLY A 85 4.33 -18.48 3.36
CA GLY A 85 3.65 -17.20 3.50
C GLY A 85 4.66 -16.05 3.41
N PRO A 86 4.63 -15.23 2.34
CA PRO A 86 5.51 -14.08 2.17
C PRO A 86 5.53 -13.17 3.40
N ARG A 87 6.72 -12.72 3.79
CA ARG A 87 6.92 -11.73 4.86
C ARG A 87 7.68 -10.52 4.32
N LEU A 88 7.11 -9.33 4.50
CA LEU A 88 7.65 -8.04 4.04
C LEU A 88 7.73 -6.97 5.14
N ASP A 89 6.94 -7.08 6.23
CA ASP A 89 6.94 -6.12 7.34
C ASP A 89 7.77 -6.51 8.61
N PRO A 90 8.66 -7.52 8.64
CA PRO A 90 9.58 -7.68 9.77
C PRO A 90 10.81 -6.77 9.64
N ALA A 91 11.37 -6.32 10.77
CA ALA A 91 12.56 -5.45 10.83
C ALA A 91 13.75 -5.92 9.97
N ARG A 92 13.92 -7.24 9.78
CA ARG A 92 14.97 -7.81 8.93
C ARG A 92 14.85 -7.47 7.44
N MET A 93 13.69 -7.00 6.97
CA MET A 93 13.52 -6.53 5.58
C MET A 93 14.20 -5.17 5.37
N LEU A 94 14.35 -4.38 6.44
CA LEU A 94 14.89 -3.03 6.42
C LEU A 94 16.12 -2.83 7.33
N PRO A 95 17.20 -3.63 7.18
CA PRO A 95 18.45 -3.31 7.85
C PRO A 95 18.99 -1.95 7.37
N PRO A 96 19.67 -1.20 8.25
CA PRO A 96 20.14 0.15 7.93
C PRO A 96 21.07 0.20 6.73
N HIS A 97 21.00 1.28 5.96
CA HIS A 97 21.94 1.58 4.88
C HIS A 97 23.16 2.38 5.38
N PRO A 98 24.33 2.25 4.73
CA PRO A 98 24.61 1.30 3.66
C PRO A 98 24.77 -0.14 4.18
N ARG A 99 24.49 -1.13 3.33
CA ARG A 99 24.48 -2.56 3.68
C ARG A 99 24.93 -3.42 2.52
N PRO A 100 25.50 -4.62 2.73
CA PRO A 100 25.72 -5.56 1.65
C PRO A 100 24.40 -6.05 1.02
N LEU A 101 24.43 -6.43 -0.25
CA LEU A 101 23.32 -7.13 -0.92
C LEU A 101 23.02 -8.45 -0.15
N PRO A 102 21.77 -8.67 0.32
CA PRO A 102 21.43 -9.92 1.01
C PRO A 102 21.45 -11.07 0.01
N HIS A 103 21.92 -12.25 0.43
CA HIS A 103 21.88 -13.48 -0.36
C HIS A 103 22.53 -13.39 -1.77
N GLY A 104 23.37 -12.38 -2.00
CA GLY A 104 24.11 -12.15 -3.26
C GLY A 104 25.57 -11.78 -3.00
N ASP A 105 26.19 -11.04 -3.93
CA ASP A 105 27.58 -10.56 -3.81
C ASP A 105 27.74 -9.67 -2.57
N ARG A 106 28.31 -10.23 -1.50
CA ARG A 106 28.53 -9.51 -0.23
C ARG A 106 29.56 -8.39 -0.35
N SER A 107 30.34 -8.33 -1.44
CA SER A 107 31.23 -7.21 -1.73
C SER A 107 30.51 -6.01 -2.37
N LEU A 108 29.24 -6.18 -2.77
CA LEU A 108 28.38 -5.11 -3.25
C LEU A 108 27.65 -4.46 -2.08
N GLU A 109 28.02 -3.21 -1.81
CA GLU A 109 27.35 -2.37 -0.83
C GLU A 109 26.21 -1.58 -1.49
N LEU A 110 24.99 -1.75 -0.98
CA LEU A 110 23.81 -0.98 -1.29
C LEU A 110 23.83 0.33 -0.49
N SER A 111 24.04 1.44 -1.20
CA SER A 111 23.97 2.80 -0.66
C SER A 111 22.72 3.52 -1.18
N LEU A 112 22.16 4.41 -0.36
CA LEU A 112 21.13 5.35 -0.77
C LEU A 112 21.80 6.58 -1.38
N LEU A 113 21.73 6.70 -2.70
CA LEU A 113 22.42 7.73 -3.48
C LEU A 113 21.43 8.49 -4.37
N PRO A 114 21.65 9.79 -4.64
CA PRO A 114 21.00 10.44 -5.76
C PRO A 114 21.48 9.79 -7.07
N PHE A 115 20.72 9.99 -8.14
CA PHE A 115 21.10 9.51 -9.47
C PHE A 115 22.44 10.12 -9.87
N GLY A 116 23.35 9.29 -10.38
CA GLY A 116 24.71 9.72 -10.64
C GLY A 116 25.57 8.57 -11.12
N VAL A 117 26.82 8.89 -11.43
CA VAL A 117 27.85 7.92 -11.85
C VAL A 117 27.98 6.79 -10.83
N GLU A 118 27.99 7.10 -9.53
CA GLU A 118 28.13 6.09 -8.49
C GLU A 118 26.88 5.22 -8.33
N ALA A 119 25.68 5.81 -8.35
CA ALA A 119 24.43 5.06 -8.29
C ALA A 119 24.30 4.10 -9.48
N LEU A 120 24.60 4.57 -10.70
CA LEU A 120 24.62 3.73 -11.89
C LEU A 120 25.69 2.62 -11.81
N GLU A 121 26.80 2.80 -11.07
CA GLU A 121 27.85 1.77 -10.95
C GLU A 121 27.36 0.65 -10.05
N MET A 122 26.69 1.03 -8.98
CA MET A 122 25.99 0.10 -8.09
C MET A 122 24.90 -0.66 -8.87
N PHE A 123 24.06 0.01 -9.66
CA PHE A 123 23.00 -0.64 -10.44
C PHE A 123 23.56 -1.67 -11.44
N LEU A 124 24.61 -1.32 -12.18
CA LEU A 124 25.31 -2.26 -13.08
C LEU A 124 25.95 -3.45 -12.35
N ARG A 125 26.27 -3.30 -11.06
CA ARG A 125 26.78 -4.42 -10.25
C ARG A 125 25.65 -5.30 -9.72
N ILE A 126 24.50 -4.72 -9.35
CA ILE A 126 23.29 -5.45 -8.95
C ILE A 126 22.86 -6.36 -10.10
N GLU A 127 22.66 -5.77 -11.28
CA GLU A 127 22.08 -6.46 -12.44
C GLU A 127 23.10 -7.25 -13.26
N ARG A 128 24.31 -7.48 -12.74
CA ARG A 128 25.36 -8.12 -13.53
C ARG A 128 24.92 -9.54 -13.95
N PRO A 129 24.90 -9.85 -15.27
CA PRO A 129 24.52 -11.17 -15.75
C PRO A 129 25.45 -12.28 -15.23
N ALA A 130 24.90 -13.46 -14.96
CA ALA A 130 25.67 -14.62 -14.54
C ALA A 130 26.68 -15.08 -15.61
N PRO A 131 27.94 -15.40 -15.26
CA PRO A 131 28.86 -16.03 -16.20
C PRO A 131 28.31 -17.39 -16.69
N PRO A 132 28.49 -17.75 -17.98
CA PRO A 132 28.01 -19.03 -18.49
C PRO A 132 28.58 -20.22 -17.71
N GLY A 133 27.70 -21.00 -17.06
CA GLY A 133 28.06 -22.24 -16.37
C GLY A 133 28.68 -22.06 -14.97
N ALA A 134 28.61 -20.87 -14.38
CA ALA A 134 29.02 -20.68 -12.98
C ALA A 134 28.12 -21.50 -12.04
N ALA A 135 28.74 -22.26 -11.14
CA ALA A 135 28.03 -23.03 -10.12
C ALA A 135 27.78 -22.15 -8.89
N ALA A 136 26.64 -22.34 -8.22
CA ALA A 136 26.38 -21.70 -6.94
C ALA A 136 27.33 -22.27 -5.86
N GLU A 137 28.02 -21.40 -5.12
CA GLU A 137 28.86 -21.79 -3.99
C GLU A 137 28.08 -21.68 -2.67
N GLY A 138 27.30 -22.71 -2.34
CA GLY A 138 26.54 -22.74 -1.08
C GLY A 138 25.48 -21.64 -0.99
N ASP A 139 25.48 -20.89 0.12
CA ASP A 139 24.55 -19.77 0.37
C ASP A 139 25.14 -18.40 -0.06
N GLN A 140 26.19 -18.41 -0.90
CA GLN A 140 26.89 -17.22 -1.37
C GLN A 140 26.83 -17.15 -2.90
N TYR A 141 25.75 -16.56 -3.42
CA TYR A 141 25.56 -16.38 -4.85
C TYR A 141 26.31 -15.13 -5.33
N GLU A 142 27.04 -15.21 -6.43
CA GLU A 142 27.75 -14.06 -7.00
C GLU A 142 26.85 -13.17 -7.85
N THR A 143 25.77 -13.72 -8.42
CA THR A 143 24.77 -12.99 -9.21
C THR A 143 23.35 -13.45 -8.90
N ILE A 144 22.37 -12.60 -9.24
CA ILE A 144 20.94 -12.89 -9.07
C ILE A 144 20.53 -14.11 -9.93
N GLY A 145 21.03 -14.25 -11.16
CA GLY A 145 20.74 -15.44 -11.97
C GLY A 145 21.29 -16.75 -11.40
N GLN A 146 22.43 -16.74 -10.68
CA GLN A 146 22.91 -17.94 -9.98
C GLN A 146 21.96 -18.34 -8.84
N PHE A 147 21.44 -17.35 -8.12
CA PHE A 147 20.47 -17.55 -7.06
C PHE A 147 19.20 -18.22 -7.60
N TYR A 148 18.59 -17.67 -8.65
CA TYR A 148 17.38 -18.24 -9.24
C TYR A 148 17.61 -19.59 -9.92
N ALA A 149 18.78 -19.83 -10.51
CA ALA A 149 19.14 -21.14 -11.03
C ALA A 149 19.18 -22.22 -9.92
N ALA A 150 19.59 -21.87 -8.70
CA ALA A 150 19.54 -22.80 -7.56
C ALA A 150 18.10 -23.09 -7.12
N VAL A 151 17.24 -22.07 -7.08
CA VAL A 151 15.79 -22.22 -6.82
C VAL A 151 15.14 -23.13 -7.86
N GLU A 152 15.43 -22.92 -9.15
CA GLU A 152 14.95 -23.75 -10.25
C GLU A 152 15.36 -25.23 -10.08
N GLN A 153 16.64 -25.47 -9.80
CA GLN A 153 17.16 -26.82 -9.56
C GLN A 153 16.52 -27.47 -8.34
N GLY A 154 16.28 -26.70 -7.27
CA GLY A 154 15.57 -27.14 -6.08
C GLY A 154 14.14 -27.59 -6.37
N LEU A 155 13.38 -26.76 -7.10
CA LEU A 155 12.01 -27.07 -7.53
C LEU A 155 11.96 -28.38 -8.34
N ARG A 156 12.82 -28.50 -9.36
CA ARG A 156 12.90 -29.72 -10.20
C ARG A 156 13.25 -30.94 -9.35
N HIS A 157 14.28 -30.84 -8.52
CA HIS A 157 14.72 -31.94 -7.66
C HIS A 157 13.62 -32.42 -6.70
N LEU A 158 12.93 -31.48 -6.06
CA LEU A 158 11.85 -31.79 -5.13
C LEU A 158 10.63 -32.38 -5.84
N CYS A 159 10.28 -31.88 -7.03
CA CYS A 159 9.20 -32.45 -7.84
C CYS A 159 9.51 -33.88 -8.29
N ASP A 160 10.74 -34.15 -8.73
CA ASP A 160 11.19 -35.50 -9.10
C ASP A 160 11.13 -36.48 -7.91
N ARG A 161 11.45 -36.00 -6.70
CA ARG A 161 11.56 -36.81 -5.49
C ARG A 161 10.24 -37.02 -4.76
N LEU A 162 9.39 -35.99 -4.69
CA LEU A 162 8.17 -35.96 -3.88
C LEU A 162 6.88 -35.97 -4.71
N GLY A 163 6.97 -35.63 -6.00
CA GLY A 163 5.83 -35.35 -6.88
C GLY A 163 5.34 -33.90 -6.75
N GLU A 164 4.87 -33.34 -7.87
CA GLU A 164 4.44 -31.93 -7.94
C GLU A 164 3.34 -31.58 -6.93
N GLN A 165 2.35 -32.45 -6.71
CA GLN A 165 1.26 -32.21 -5.77
C GLN A 165 1.73 -32.07 -4.31
N ALA A 166 2.86 -32.69 -3.95
CA ALA A 166 3.44 -32.56 -2.62
C ALA A 166 4.26 -31.27 -2.48
N VAL A 167 4.85 -30.77 -3.56
CA VAL A 167 5.63 -29.53 -3.60
C VAL A 167 4.70 -28.32 -3.66
N PHE A 168 3.73 -28.33 -4.57
CA PHE A 168 2.77 -27.25 -4.79
C PHE A 168 1.51 -27.42 -3.92
N SER A 169 1.72 -27.40 -2.60
CA SER A 169 0.66 -27.63 -1.61
C SER A 169 -0.01 -26.35 -1.10
N GLY A 170 0.30 -25.20 -1.71
CA GLY A 170 -0.18 -23.88 -1.30
C GLY A 170 -1.66 -23.63 -1.55
N ASP A 171 -2.21 -22.62 -0.87
CA ASP A 171 -3.59 -22.17 -1.11
C ASP A 171 -3.66 -21.37 -2.43
N PRO A 172 -4.39 -21.86 -3.46
CA PRO A 172 -4.51 -21.15 -4.73
C PRO A 172 -5.18 -19.77 -4.62
N ALA A 173 -5.95 -19.51 -3.55
CA ALA A 173 -6.59 -18.21 -3.31
C ALA A 173 -5.58 -17.11 -2.95
N ARG A 174 -4.35 -17.48 -2.60
CA ARG A 174 -3.26 -16.53 -2.30
C ARG A 174 -2.48 -16.05 -3.52
N GLN A 175 -2.72 -16.65 -4.68
CA GLN A 175 -2.02 -16.28 -5.91
C GLN A 175 -2.54 -14.95 -6.47
N LEU A 176 -1.60 -14.07 -6.84
CA LEU A 176 -1.91 -12.85 -7.59
C LEU A 176 -1.88 -13.13 -9.10
N GLY A 177 -2.81 -12.53 -9.84
CA GLY A 177 -2.90 -12.64 -11.31
C GLY A 177 -2.76 -11.31 -12.04
N ALA A 178 -2.60 -11.37 -13.37
CA ALA A 178 -2.29 -10.25 -14.26
C ALA A 178 -3.22 -9.03 -14.19
N GLY A 179 -4.42 -9.15 -13.61
CA GLY A 179 -5.36 -8.03 -13.44
C GLY A 179 -4.80 -6.87 -12.61
N HIS A 180 -3.74 -7.09 -11.82
CA HIS A 180 -3.17 -6.12 -10.90
C HIS A 180 -1.97 -5.33 -11.42
N PHE A 181 -1.33 -5.79 -12.51
CA PHE A 181 -0.10 -5.21 -13.09
C PHE A 181 -0.27 -4.90 -14.61
N ARG A 182 -1.50 -4.61 -15.06
CA ARG A 182 -1.85 -4.44 -16.50
C ARG A 182 -1.06 -3.35 -17.27
N HIS A 183 -0.31 -2.51 -16.58
CA HIS A 183 0.43 -1.38 -17.17
C HIS A 183 1.94 -1.49 -16.95
N THR A 184 2.42 -2.65 -16.52
CA THR A 184 3.84 -2.95 -16.37
C THR A 184 4.30 -3.83 -17.53
N ALA A 185 5.57 -3.71 -17.94
CA ALA A 185 6.21 -4.75 -18.76
C ALA A 185 6.22 -6.06 -17.97
N GLY A 186 6.09 -7.17 -18.68
CA GLY A 186 6.08 -8.51 -18.10
C GLY A 186 4.74 -9.11 -17.70
N LYS A 187 4.80 -10.39 -17.32
CA LYS A 187 3.65 -11.26 -17.07
C LYS A 187 3.66 -11.77 -15.63
N LEU A 188 2.70 -11.31 -14.83
CA LEU A 188 2.46 -11.92 -13.54
C LEU A 188 1.84 -13.32 -13.71
N VAL A 189 2.64 -14.35 -13.44
CA VAL A 189 2.27 -15.76 -13.54
C VAL A 189 1.62 -16.25 -12.24
N VAL A 190 0.45 -16.85 -12.37
CA VAL A 190 -0.18 -17.62 -11.28
C VAL A 190 0.48 -19.00 -11.22
N VAL A 191 1.14 -19.30 -10.11
CA VAL A 191 1.91 -20.55 -9.93
C VAL A 191 1.04 -21.62 -9.29
N ARG A 192 0.94 -22.78 -9.95
CA ARG A 192 0.11 -23.92 -9.52
C ARG A 192 0.82 -25.27 -9.64
N ASP A 193 1.88 -25.32 -10.43
CA ASP A 193 2.59 -26.53 -10.83
C ASP A 193 4.03 -26.18 -11.24
N LEU A 194 4.83 -27.19 -11.57
CA LEU A 194 6.23 -26.97 -11.92
C LEU A 194 6.36 -26.11 -13.18
N ALA A 195 5.51 -26.32 -14.19
CA ALA A 195 5.58 -25.57 -15.43
C ALA A 195 5.35 -24.07 -15.23
N SER A 196 4.31 -23.70 -14.47
CA SER A 196 4.04 -22.30 -14.12
C SER A 196 5.08 -21.69 -13.18
N ALA A 197 5.69 -22.49 -12.29
CA ALA A 197 6.79 -22.03 -11.45
C ALA A 197 8.04 -21.69 -12.28
N LEU A 198 8.38 -22.55 -13.25
CA LEU A 198 9.51 -22.32 -14.16
C LEU A 198 9.27 -21.09 -15.04
N ALA A 199 8.04 -20.88 -15.54
CA ALA A 199 7.71 -19.68 -16.30
C ALA A 199 7.82 -18.40 -15.45
N ALA A 200 7.46 -18.44 -14.16
CA ALA A 200 7.64 -17.32 -13.25
C ALA A 200 9.13 -17.00 -13.00
N LEU A 201 9.99 -18.01 -12.90
CA LEU A 201 11.43 -17.84 -12.73
C LEU A 201 12.10 -17.33 -14.01
N GLU A 202 11.69 -17.84 -15.16
CA GLU A 202 12.13 -17.38 -16.48
C GLU A 202 11.86 -15.89 -16.62
N GLU A 203 10.63 -15.44 -16.36
CA GLU A 203 10.26 -14.03 -16.40
C GLU A 203 11.18 -13.12 -15.56
N ILE A 204 11.47 -13.52 -14.30
CA ILE A 204 12.37 -12.74 -13.41
C ILE A 204 13.79 -12.65 -14.00
N VAL A 205 14.33 -13.77 -14.47
CA VAL A 205 15.71 -13.83 -14.97
C VAL A 205 15.84 -13.13 -16.31
N GLU A 206 14.85 -13.26 -17.20
CA GLU A 206 14.88 -12.63 -18.52
C GLU A 206 14.83 -11.10 -18.42
N GLN A 207 14.02 -10.54 -17.52
CA GLN A 207 13.96 -9.08 -17.31
C GLN A 207 15.26 -8.53 -16.69
N GLY A 208 15.85 -9.25 -15.73
CA GLY A 208 17.13 -8.85 -15.12
C GLY A 208 18.32 -8.98 -16.08
N GLU A 209 18.52 -10.17 -16.65
CA GLU A 209 19.75 -10.56 -17.38
C GLU A 209 19.59 -10.67 -18.92
N GLY A 210 18.36 -10.78 -19.45
CA GLY A 210 18.03 -11.04 -20.86
C GLY A 210 17.64 -12.50 -21.19
N THR A 211 16.95 -12.71 -22.31
CA THR A 211 16.36 -13.99 -22.82
C THR A 211 17.33 -15.12 -23.11
N SER A 212 18.61 -14.82 -23.33
CA SER A 212 19.62 -15.83 -23.69
C SER A 212 21.00 -15.34 -23.31
N ARG A 213 21.84 -16.23 -22.75
CA ARG A 213 23.25 -15.95 -22.40
C ARG A 213 24.04 -15.54 -23.67
N GLY A 214 24.01 -14.26 -24.03
CA GLY A 214 24.59 -13.71 -25.25
C GLY A 214 23.72 -12.68 -25.99
N GLU A 215 22.45 -12.50 -25.61
CA GLU A 215 21.57 -11.46 -26.14
C GLU A 215 21.32 -10.38 -25.08
N VAL A 216 20.98 -9.17 -25.53
CA VAL A 216 20.68 -8.05 -24.63
C VAL A 216 19.19 -7.89 -24.36
N TRP A 217 18.34 -8.59 -25.11
CA TRP A 217 16.88 -8.41 -25.14
C TRP A 217 16.21 -9.27 -24.08
N ASP A 218 15.19 -8.73 -23.41
CA ASP A 218 14.39 -9.43 -22.39
C ASP A 218 13.11 -10.06 -22.96
N GLY A 219 12.81 -9.83 -24.24
CA GLY A 219 11.66 -10.43 -24.93
C GLY A 219 10.34 -9.68 -24.72
N ASP A 220 10.35 -8.61 -23.92
CA ASP A 220 9.21 -7.72 -23.72
C ASP A 220 9.25 -6.51 -24.66
N GLN A 221 8.10 -5.83 -24.76
CA GLN A 221 7.98 -4.55 -25.45
C GLN A 221 8.05 -3.41 -24.45
N ASP A 222 8.78 -2.37 -24.82
CA ASP A 222 8.89 -1.14 -24.03
C ASP A 222 7.49 -0.54 -23.79
N VAL A 223 7.15 -0.38 -22.51
CA VAL A 223 5.84 0.13 -22.05
C VAL A 223 5.57 1.55 -22.55
N PHE A 224 6.60 2.38 -22.65
CA PHE A 224 6.52 3.77 -23.08
C PHE A 224 6.64 3.90 -24.61
N HIS A 225 7.28 2.92 -25.25
CA HIS A 225 7.47 2.86 -26.70
C HIS A 225 7.20 1.46 -27.27
N PRO A 226 5.92 1.07 -27.49
CA PRO A 226 5.55 -0.30 -27.90
C PRO A 226 6.14 -0.79 -29.23
N ASP A 227 6.69 0.12 -30.03
CA ASP A 227 7.40 -0.19 -31.28
C ASP A 227 8.86 -0.65 -31.05
N ARG A 228 9.32 -0.65 -29.79
CA ARG A 228 10.69 -1.02 -29.38
C ARG A 228 10.67 -2.31 -28.57
N ASP A 229 11.66 -3.16 -28.83
CA ASP A 229 11.97 -4.29 -27.94
C ASP A 229 12.76 -3.76 -26.74
N GLU A 230 12.52 -4.33 -25.57
CA GLU A 230 13.19 -3.94 -24.34
C GLU A 230 14.46 -4.79 -24.11
N VAL A 231 15.47 -4.18 -23.48
CA VAL A 231 16.72 -4.87 -23.11
C VAL A 231 16.71 -5.16 -21.62
N GLY A 232 17.39 -6.21 -21.17
CA GLY A 232 17.46 -6.52 -19.74
C GLY A 232 18.05 -5.37 -18.90
N HIS A 233 17.75 -5.35 -17.60
CA HIS A 233 18.04 -4.22 -16.69
C HIS A 233 19.49 -3.73 -16.76
N TYR A 234 20.46 -4.66 -16.75
CA TYR A 234 21.88 -4.34 -16.90
C TYR A 234 22.16 -3.46 -18.12
N TYR A 235 21.56 -3.84 -19.25
CA TYR A 235 21.76 -3.16 -20.51
C TYR A 235 21.07 -1.79 -20.51
N ARG A 236 19.88 -1.65 -19.90
CA ARG A 236 19.22 -0.33 -19.74
C ARG A 236 20.09 0.64 -18.93
N PHE A 237 20.67 0.19 -17.81
CA PHE A 237 21.61 1.03 -17.06
C PHE A 237 22.90 1.32 -17.83
N GLN A 238 23.34 0.39 -18.67
CA GLN A 238 24.47 0.59 -19.57
C GLN A 238 24.18 1.65 -20.64
N GLU A 239 22.94 1.74 -21.15
CA GLU A 239 22.52 2.79 -22.08
C GLU A 239 22.68 4.19 -21.45
N LEU A 240 22.25 4.36 -20.20
CA LEU A 240 22.41 5.61 -19.45
C LEU A 240 23.89 5.93 -19.18
N ARG A 241 24.70 4.89 -18.89
CA ARG A 241 26.14 5.06 -18.64
C ARG A 241 26.89 5.51 -19.89
N ILE A 242 26.59 4.90 -21.03
CA ILE A 242 27.28 5.14 -22.30
C ILE A 242 26.69 6.36 -23.02
N GLY A 243 25.43 6.70 -22.72
CA GLY A 243 24.68 7.75 -23.40
C GLY A 243 24.18 7.31 -24.78
N ARG A 244 23.79 6.03 -24.92
CA ARG A 244 23.33 5.46 -26.20
C ARG A 244 22.46 4.22 -26.00
N ARG A 245 21.37 4.12 -26.77
CA ARG A 245 20.46 2.97 -26.80
C ARG A 245 21.02 1.78 -27.58
N TYR A 246 20.63 0.57 -27.18
CA TYR A 246 20.77 -0.64 -27.99
C TYR A 246 19.81 -0.62 -29.18
N ARG A 247 20.18 -1.29 -30.27
CA ARG A 247 19.28 -1.57 -31.40
C ARG A 247 19.45 -3.01 -31.86
N ARG A 248 18.44 -3.56 -32.55
CA ARG A 248 18.50 -4.93 -33.10
C ARG A 248 19.81 -5.19 -33.85
N GLY A 249 20.48 -6.28 -33.46
CA GLY A 249 21.80 -6.67 -33.97
C GLY A 249 22.98 -6.28 -33.08
N ASP A 250 22.77 -5.40 -32.10
CA ASP A 250 23.75 -5.20 -31.03
C ASP A 250 23.79 -6.43 -30.09
N THR A 251 24.95 -6.64 -29.50
CA THR A 251 25.29 -7.75 -28.60
C THR A 251 25.95 -7.20 -27.33
N PRO A 252 26.05 -7.99 -26.25
CA PRO A 252 26.78 -7.57 -25.06
C PRO A 252 28.23 -7.15 -25.35
N GLN A 253 28.87 -7.75 -26.36
CA GLN A 253 30.25 -7.44 -26.74
C GLN A 253 30.38 -6.22 -27.66
N SER A 254 29.42 -5.98 -28.54
CA SER A 254 29.45 -4.79 -29.42
C SER A 254 29.11 -3.50 -28.66
N GLY A 255 28.28 -3.62 -27.61
CA GLY A 255 27.68 -2.47 -26.95
C GLY A 255 26.60 -1.78 -27.79
N PRO A 256 26.01 -0.69 -27.27
CA PRO A 256 24.90 0.00 -27.91
C PRO A 256 25.36 0.85 -29.10
N THR A 257 24.68 0.74 -30.24
CA THR A 257 24.96 1.52 -31.45
C THR A 257 23.78 2.37 -31.94
N GLY A 258 22.69 2.41 -31.18
CA GLY A 258 21.45 3.13 -31.49
C GLY A 258 21.48 4.64 -31.22
N GLU A 259 20.31 5.18 -30.87
CA GLU A 259 20.07 6.60 -30.60
C GLU A 259 20.85 7.10 -29.38
N ALA A 260 21.25 8.36 -29.39
CA ALA A 260 21.94 8.95 -28.24
C ALA A 260 20.97 9.17 -27.07
N VAL A 261 21.44 8.92 -25.86
CA VAL A 261 20.70 9.13 -24.60
C VAL A 261 21.40 10.21 -23.83
N ALA A 262 20.68 11.25 -23.44
CA ALA A 262 21.25 12.41 -22.77
C ALA A 262 20.83 12.46 -21.30
N VAL A 263 21.83 12.60 -20.41
CA VAL A 263 21.61 12.86 -18.99
C VAL A 263 22.10 14.26 -18.66
N ASP A 264 21.19 15.09 -18.19
CA ASP A 264 21.48 16.40 -17.60
C ASP A 264 21.76 16.27 -16.11
N TRP A 265 23.05 16.15 -15.77
CA TRP A 265 23.54 16.03 -14.39
C TRP A 265 23.18 17.21 -13.50
N ALA A 266 22.99 18.41 -14.06
CA ALA A 266 22.56 19.56 -13.27
C ALA A 266 21.06 19.48 -12.92
N GLY A 267 20.30 18.57 -13.55
CA GLY A 267 18.90 18.23 -13.26
C GLY A 267 18.73 17.14 -12.21
N VAL A 268 19.79 16.84 -11.45
CA VAL A 268 19.74 15.91 -10.32
C VAL A 268 19.73 16.72 -9.02
N ARG A 269 18.80 16.40 -8.11
CA ARG A 269 18.75 16.98 -6.77
C ARG A 269 19.94 16.50 -5.94
N PRO A 270 20.65 17.37 -5.21
CA PRO A 270 21.85 17.02 -4.46
C PRO A 270 21.51 16.34 -3.12
N MET A 271 20.77 15.22 -3.17
CA MET A 271 20.39 14.46 -1.98
C MET A 271 21.62 14.01 -1.20
N ARG A 272 21.58 14.17 0.13
CA ARG A 272 22.57 13.62 1.07
C ARG A 272 22.75 12.12 0.82
N ARG A 273 24.01 11.67 0.81
CA ARG A 273 24.36 10.25 0.77
C ARG A 273 23.95 9.55 2.06
N ASN A 274 23.36 8.35 1.93
CA ASN A 274 23.05 7.45 3.07
C ASN A 274 22.44 8.21 4.25
N PRO A 275 21.35 8.99 4.02
CA PRO A 275 20.76 9.80 5.07
C PRO A 275 20.21 8.87 6.17
N ARG A 276 20.43 9.24 7.42
CA ARG A 276 19.89 8.53 8.57
C ARG A 276 19.04 9.45 9.41
N LEU A 277 18.07 8.86 10.06
CA LEU A 277 17.24 9.52 11.04
C LEU A 277 18.11 10.20 12.11
N ALA A 278 19.16 9.53 12.58
CA ALA A 278 20.08 10.04 13.61
C ALA A 278 20.92 11.24 13.18
N ASP A 279 20.96 11.58 11.89
CA ASP A 279 21.72 12.73 11.38
C ASP A 279 21.02 14.07 11.73
N HIS A 280 19.74 14.04 12.13
CA HIS A 280 18.97 15.23 12.47
C HIS A 280 18.31 15.12 13.85
N ALA A 281 18.24 16.25 14.57
CA ALA A 281 17.67 16.29 15.91
C ALA A 281 16.16 15.91 15.92
N PRO A 282 15.69 15.17 16.94
CA PRO A 282 14.26 14.92 17.14
C PRO A 282 13.43 16.20 17.11
N GLY A 283 12.30 16.17 16.38
CA GLY A 283 11.41 17.33 16.21
C GLY A 283 11.88 18.38 15.18
N SER A 284 13.05 18.20 14.56
CA SER A 284 13.42 19.02 13.38
C SER A 284 12.50 18.73 12.20
N ALA A 285 12.35 19.70 11.29
CA ALA A 285 11.49 19.55 10.11
C ALA A 285 11.93 18.36 9.22
N ILE A 286 13.24 18.18 9.03
CA ILE A 286 13.77 17.06 8.24
C ILE A 286 13.47 15.72 8.93
N ARG A 287 13.81 15.60 10.23
CA ARG A 287 13.57 14.37 11.00
C ARG A 287 12.09 13.97 10.99
N THR A 288 11.19 14.94 11.19
CA THR A 288 9.75 14.72 11.17
C THR A 288 9.29 14.18 9.81
N ALA A 289 9.77 14.78 8.71
CA ALA A 289 9.43 14.32 7.37
C ALA A 289 10.02 12.93 7.04
N GLN A 290 11.21 12.60 7.56
CA GLN A 290 11.81 11.27 7.41
C GLN A 290 11.05 10.20 8.21
N GLU A 291 10.59 10.51 9.42
CA GLU A 291 9.75 9.62 10.22
C GLU A 291 8.41 9.35 9.53
N GLU A 292 7.78 10.38 8.97
CA GLU A 292 6.55 10.23 8.17
C GLU A 292 6.77 9.37 6.92
N PHE A 293 7.89 9.60 6.21
CA PHE A 293 8.28 8.78 5.06
C PHE A 293 8.48 7.31 5.45
N ASN A 294 9.26 7.04 6.50
CA ASN A 294 9.55 5.68 6.92
C ASN A 294 8.28 4.95 7.41
N GLN A 295 7.39 5.65 8.11
CA GLN A 295 6.09 5.09 8.49
C GLN A 295 5.26 4.73 7.26
N THR A 296 5.22 5.61 6.25
CA THR A 296 4.50 5.37 5.00
C THR A 296 5.08 4.19 4.24
N TYR A 297 6.41 4.03 4.26
CA TYR A 297 7.08 2.88 3.66
C TYR A 297 6.75 1.56 4.40
N GLY A 298 6.78 1.56 5.73
CA GLY A 298 6.33 0.41 6.53
C GLY A 298 4.87 0.03 6.25
N ASP A 299 3.98 1.03 6.14
CA ASP A 299 2.59 0.79 5.76
C ASP A 299 2.47 0.13 4.38
N ILE A 300 3.30 0.51 3.40
CA ILE A 300 3.35 -0.15 2.08
C ILE A 300 3.78 -1.61 2.22
N LEU A 301 4.84 -1.90 2.97
CA LEU A 301 5.32 -3.27 3.19
C LEU A 301 4.26 -4.14 3.86
N HIS A 302 3.57 -3.60 4.86
CA HIS A 302 2.44 -4.28 5.50
C HIS A 302 1.31 -4.58 4.51
N LEU A 303 0.89 -3.58 3.71
CA LEU A 303 -0.17 -3.76 2.72
C LEU A 303 0.21 -4.77 1.63
N LEU A 304 1.48 -4.78 1.19
CA LEU A 304 2.01 -5.78 0.26
C LEU A 304 2.04 -7.18 0.89
N GLU A 305 2.49 -7.32 2.13
CA GLU A 305 2.47 -8.60 2.86
C GLU A 305 1.04 -9.17 2.91
N GLN A 306 0.05 -8.35 3.27
CA GLN A 306 -1.35 -8.77 3.29
C GLN A 306 -1.87 -9.11 1.89
N ALA A 307 -1.51 -8.30 0.88
CA ALA A 307 -1.91 -8.54 -0.50
C ALA A 307 -1.38 -9.88 -1.03
N PHE A 308 -0.10 -10.16 -0.78
CA PHE A 308 0.57 -11.38 -1.17
C PHE A 308 0.09 -12.60 -0.37
N ASN A 309 -0.55 -12.42 0.78
CA ASN A 309 -1.11 -13.52 1.58
C ASN A 309 -2.62 -13.72 1.36
N GLY A 310 -3.14 -13.39 0.16
CA GLY A 310 -4.52 -13.68 -0.24
C GLY A 310 -5.50 -12.52 -0.08
N ASN A 311 -5.01 -11.29 -0.08
CA ASN A 311 -5.86 -10.09 -0.10
C ASN A 311 -5.53 -9.14 -1.27
N PRO A 312 -5.71 -9.59 -2.53
CA PRO A 312 -5.30 -8.85 -3.72
C PRO A 312 -5.89 -7.43 -3.83
N ARG A 313 -7.00 -7.15 -3.15
CA ARG A 313 -7.61 -5.81 -3.13
C ARG A 313 -6.72 -4.77 -2.44
N LEU A 314 -5.93 -5.18 -1.45
CA LEU A 314 -4.99 -4.29 -0.76
C LEU A 314 -3.81 -3.87 -1.63
N LEU A 315 -3.49 -4.59 -2.71
CA LEU A 315 -2.44 -4.21 -3.63
C LEU A 315 -2.71 -2.84 -4.27
N ARG A 316 -3.97 -2.54 -4.62
CA ARG A 316 -4.35 -1.21 -5.14
C ARG A 316 -4.18 -0.11 -4.10
N VAL A 317 -4.37 -0.44 -2.82
CA VAL A 317 -4.12 0.50 -1.72
C VAL A 317 -2.62 0.73 -1.55
N ALA A 318 -1.80 -0.32 -1.56
CA ALA A 318 -0.34 -0.21 -1.52
C ALA A 318 0.21 0.65 -2.67
N VAL A 319 -0.21 0.39 -3.90
CA VAL A 319 0.17 1.19 -5.09
C VAL A 319 -0.27 2.65 -4.94
N ALA A 320 -1.47 2.91 -4.42
CA ALA A 320 -1.91 4.27 -4.13
C ALA A 320 -1.01 4.95 -3.09
N THR A 321 -0.65 4.25 -2.02
CA THR A 321 0.27 4.75 -0.98
C THR A 321 1.68 5.01 -1.52
N MET A 322 2.14 4.29 -2.55
CA MET A 322 3.43 4.58 -3.22
C MET A 322 3.48 5.97 -3.85
N TYR A 323 2.36 6.52 -4.34
CA TYR A 323 2.34 7.91 -4.84
C TYR A 323 2.54 8.93 -3.70
N GLN A 324 2.01 8.66 -2.52
CA GLN A 324 2.27 9.48 -1.33
C GLN A 324 3.74 9.38 -0.91
N LEU A 325 4.30 8.17 -0.90
CA LEU A 325 5.72 7.93 -0.63
C LEU A 325 6.62 8.74 -1.58
N LYS A 326 6.31 8.75 -2.88
CA LYS A 326 6.98 9.59 -3.88
C LYS A 326 6.93 11.07 -3.52
N ALA A 327 5.74 11.58 -3.19
CA ALA A 327 5.57 12.99 -2.85
C ALA A 327 6.37 13.37 -1.59
N GLN A 328 6.40 12.51 -0.58
CA GLN A 328 7.20 12.69 0.65
C GLN A 328 8.71 12.67 0.34
N ALA A 329 9.19 11.73 -0.47
CA ALA A 329 10.60 11.70 -0.89
C ALA A 329 11.01 12.97 -1.64
N GLN A 330 10.19 13.43 -2.59
CA GLN A 330 10.44 14.65 -3.34
C GLN A 330 10.33 15.92 -2.47
N ALA A 331 9.53 15.90 -1.40
CA ALA A 331 9.51 16.95 -0.41
C ALA A 331 10.80 16.97 0.43
N LEU A 332 11.27 15.80 0.90
CA LEU A 332 12.55 15.65 1.60
C LEU A 332 13.71 16.20 0.75
N MET A 333 13.80 15.80 -0.52
CA MET A 333 14.85 16.24 -1.45
C MET A 333 14.74 17.71 -1.89
N ARG A 334 13.77 18.48 -1.35
CA ARG A 334 13.70 19.95 -1.45
C ARG A 334 14.15 20.67 -0.19
N LEU A 335 14.19 19.98 0.95
CA LEU A 335 14.63 20.57 2.21
C LEU A 335 16.14 20.71 2.17
N PRO A 336 16.68 21.93 2.31
CA PRO A 336 18.11 22.14 2.44
C PRO A 336 18.61 21.43 3.69
N ASP A 337 19.74 20.76 3.55
CA ASP A 337 20.48 20.14 4.63
C ASP A 337 21.88 20.79 4.73
N ASP A 338 22.73 20.28 5.61
CA ASP A 338 24.11 20.72 5.75
C ASP A 338 24.92 20.53 4.45
N ASP A 339 26.03 21.28 4.35
CA ASP A 339 27.02 21.18 3.27
C ASP A 339 26.49 21.38 1.84
N GLY A 340 25.37 22.09 1.68
CA GLY A 340 24.78 22.39 0.37
C GLY A 340 24.06 21.19 -0.27
N THR A 341 23.80 20.15 0.51
CA THR A 341 22.97 19.00 0.10
C THR A 341 21.50 19.23 0.44
N THR A 342 20.63 18.32 0.02
CA THR A 342 19.24 18.24 0.49
C THR A 342 19.00 16.97 1.29
N ALA A 343 18.00 16.98 2.16
CA ALA A 343 17.61 15.79 2.90
C ALA A 343 17.16 14.66 1.96
N GLY A 344 17.16 13.43 2.47
CA GLY A 344 16.75 12.26 1.71
C GLY A 344 15.94 11.24 2.51
N PRO A 345 15.23 10.34 1.81
CA PRO A 345 14.61 9.16 2.41
C PRO A 345 15.62 8.26 3.10
N THR A 346 15.30 7.76 4.29
CA THR A 346 16.22 6.92 5.09
C THR A 346 15.91 5.42 5.00
N PHE A 347 14.64 5.07 4.72
CA PHE A 347 14.15 3.68 4.70
C PHE A 347 14.50 2.89 5.97
N GLU A 348 14.63 3.58 7.11
CA GLU A 348 14.84 2.92 8.39
C GLU A 348 13.53 2.29 8.86
N TYR A 349 13.63 1.07 9.40
CA TYR A 349 12.47 0.40 9.99
C TYR A 349 11.92 1.25 11.14
N VAL A 350 10.67 1.66 10.99
CA VAL A 350 9.88 2.18 12.11
C VAL A 350 9.21 0.97 12.72
N GLU A 351 9.50 0.70 13.99
CA GLU A 351 8.85 -0.39 14.70
C GLU A 351 7.35 -0.19 14.61
N SER A 352 6.68 -1.09 13.89
CA SER A 352 5.24 -1.06 13.75
C SER A 352 4.66 -1.11 15.16
N ASP A 353 3.91 -0.06 15.54
CA ASP A 353 3.18 -0.11 16.80
C ASP A 353 2.34 -1.39 16.76
N PRO A 354 2.53 -2.35 17.70
CA PRO A 354 1.81 -3.60 17.67
C PRO A 354 0.29 -3.37 17.63
N ARG A 355 -0.17 -2.25 18.19
CA ARG A 355 -1.58 -1.83 18.11
C ARG A 355 -2.04 -1.57 16.68
N ARG A 356 -1.17 -0.99 15.83
CA ARG A 356 -1.47 -0.64 14.43
C ARG A 356 -1.62 -1.91 13.59
N TRP A 357 -0.61 -2.79 13.55
CA TRP A 357 -0.60 -3.92 12.62
C TRP A 357 -0.60 -5.32 13.28
N ASP A 358 0.02 -5.48 14.45
CA ASP A 358 0.31 -6.79 15.07
C ASP A 358 -0.62 -7.12 16.26
N ALA A 359 -1.89 -7.42 15.96
CA ALA A 359 -2.86 -7.85 16.98
C ALA A 359 -3.61 -9.15 16.60
N GLY A 360 -3.06 -9.96 15.70
CA GLY A 360 -3.69 -11.20 15.23
C GLY A 360 -5.12 -10.97 14.71
N ASP A 361 -6.06 -11.80 15.17
CA ASP A 361 -7.47 -11.77 14.78
C ASP A 361 -8.29 -10.66 15.50
N GLU A 362 -7.64 -9.75 16.24
CA GLU A 362 -8.36 -8.70 16.96
C GLU A 362 -9.04 -7.69 16.01
N GLN A 363 -10.35 -7.59 16.18
CA GLN A 363 -11.22 -6.65 15.47
C GLN A 363 -10.90 -5.19 15.81
N ARG A 364 -10.50 -4.43 14.80
CA ARG A 364 -10.17 -2.99 14.90
C ARG A 364 -10.20 -2.30 13.55
N ILE A 365 -10.08 -0.98 13.55
CA ILE A 365 -9.96 -0.15 12.36
C ILE A 365 -8.73 0.76 12.50
N VAL A 366 -7.92 0.87 11.45
CA VAL A 366 -6.76 1.77 11.38
C VAL A 366 -7.01 2.80 10.29
N VAL A 367 -6.81 4.09 10.60
CA VAL A 367 -6.83 5.16 9.60
C VAL A 367 -5.48 5.20 8.90
N LEU A 368 -5.44 4.99 7.58
CA LEU A 368 -4.23 5.26 6.80
C LEU A 368 -4.13 6.76 6.52
N SER A 369 -2.95 7.34 6.73
CA SER A 369 -2.69 8.76 6.43
C SER A 369 -3.07 9.05 4.98
N ASN A 370 -3.90 10.09 4.74
CA ASN A 370 -4.44 10.45 3.42
C ASN A 370 -5.05 9.28 2.61
N GLY A 371 -5.38 8.17 3.26
CA GLY A 371 -5.81 6.93 2.65
C GLY A 371 -7.12 6.40 3.23
N PRO A 372 -7.42 5.11 3.00
CA PRO A 372 -8.65 4.48 3.49
C PRO A 372 -8.63 4.18 4.99
N TYR A 373 -9.75 3.62 5.46
CA TYR A 373 -9.78 2.86 6.71
C TYR A 373 -9.42 1.41 6.42
N ILE A 374 -8.45 0.84 7.12
CA ILE A 374 -8.14 -0.60 7.08
C ILE A 374 -8.85 -1.26 8.26
N VAL A 375 -9.72 -2.21 7.97
CA VAL A 375 -10.49 -2.97 8.98
C VAL A 375 -9.86 -4.35 9.13
N PHE A 376 -9.66 -4.80 10.36
CA PHE A 376 -9.00 -6.05 10.73
C PHE A 376 -9.92 -7.01 11.48
N GLY A 377 -9.55 -8.29 11.53
CA GLY A 377 -10.21 -9.31 12.38
C GLY A 377 -11.61 -9.71 11.93
N GLY A 378 -11.92 -9.52 10.64
CA GLY A 378 -13.19 -9.95 10.06
C GLY A 378 -14.40 -9.25 10.68
N VAL A 379 -14.29 -7.95 10.99
CA VAL A 379 -15.45 -7.17 11.47
C VAL A 379 -16.56 -7.24 10.42
N PRO A 380 -17.80 -7.67 10.78
CA PRO A 380 -18.88 -7.76 9.81
C PRO A 380 -19.21 -6.42 9.16
N LEU A 381 -19.31 -6.40 7.83
CA LEU A 381 -19.72 -5.25 7.03
C LEU A 381 -21.15 -5.45 6.49
N ARG A 382 -22.01 -4.44 6.63
CA ARG A 382 -23.40 -4.49 6.15
C ARG A 382 -23.93 -3.13 5.73
N ARG A 383 -25.02 -3.10 4.96
CA ARG A 383 -25.76 -1.85 4.70
C ARG A 383 -26.86 -1.61 5.73
N LYS A 384 -27.13 -0.34 6.05
CA LYS A 384 -28.28 0.08 6.86
C LYS A 384 -28.95 1.29 6.22
N THR A 385 -30.26 1.19 5.97
CA THR A 385 -31.05 2.26 5.37
C THR A 385 -31.96 2.89 6.42
N LYS A 386 -32.03 4.22 6.45
CA LYS A 386 -32.93 4.96 7.34
C LYS A 386 -34.38 4.81 6.87
N ILE A 387 -35.26 4.41 7.77
CA ILE A 387 -36.70 4.36 7.52
C ILE A 387 -37.34 5.64 8.07
N VAL A 388 -38.15 6.28 7.24
CA VAL A 388 -38.85 7.52 7.58
C VAL A 388 -40.37 7.35 7.45
N SER A 389 -41.15 8.19 8.15
CA SER A 389 -42.61 8.27 7.96
C SER A 389 -42.98 9.02 6.67
N ALA A 390 -44.27 9.06 6.35
CA ALA A 390 -44.78 9.86 5.22
C ALA A 390 -44.45 11.36 5.35
N GLU A 391 -44.32 11.86 6.58
CA GLU A 391 -43.93 13.24 6.89
C GLU A 391 -42.40 13.40 7.04
N ASN A 392 -41.63 12.44 6.54
CA ASN A 392 -40.16 12.40 6.56
C ASN A 392 -39.52 12.38 7.97
N ASN A 393 -40.25 11.90 8.97
CA ASN A 393 -39.70 11.75 10.32
C ASN A 393 -38.89 10.45 10.42
N ALA A 394 -37.67 10.52 10.95
CA ALA A 394 -36.82 9.34 11.17
C ALA A 394 -37.46 8.37 12.19
N LEU A 395 -37.64 7.11 11.79
CA LEU A 395 -38.29 6.07 12.59
C LEU A 395 -37.30 5.04 13.12
N THR A 396 -36.55 4.37 12.23
CA THR A 396 -35.55 3.36 12.62
C THR A 396 -34.50 3.12 11.53
N TRP A 397 -33.51 2.27 11.82
CA TRP A 397 -32.55 1.76 10.84
C TRP A 397 -32.94 0.34 10.40
N LYS A 398 -33.17 0.14 9.10
CA LYS A 398 -33.35 -1.19 8.51
C LYS A 398 -31.99 -1.80 8.18
N THR A 399 -31.66 -2.93 8.77
CA THR A 399 -30.48 -3.72 8.38
C THR A 399 -30.72 -4.37 7.02
N GLY A 400 -29.85 -4.05 6.08
CA GLY A 400 -29.82 -4.64 4.74
C GLY A 400 -28.85 -5.81 4.65
N GLU A 401 -28.38 -6.05 3.43
CA GLU A 401 -27.47 -7.14 3.09
C GLU A 401 -26.11 -7.01 3.77
N ALA A 402 -25.52 -8.16 4.10
CA ALA A 402 -24.10 -8.25 4.45
C ALA A 402 -23.25 -8.07 3.18
N LEU A 403 -22.09 -7.43 3.34
CA LEU A 403 -21.13 -7.30 2.24
C LEU A 403 -20.01 -8.31 2.51
N GLU A 404 -19.67 -9.12 1.50
CA GLU A 404 -18.58 -10.09 1.57
C GLU A 404 -17.23 -9.37 1.73
N THR A 405 -16.45 -9.80 2.72
CA THR A 405 -15.16 -9.22 3.08
C THR A 405 -14.15 -10.28 3.45
N GLU A 406 -12.89 -10.02 3.11
CA GLU A 406 -11.74 -10.73 3.63
C GLU A 406 -11.54 -10.42 5.13
N GLN A 407 -10.61 -11.13 5.80
CA GLN A 407 -10.27 -10.87 7.22
C GLN A 407 -9.79 -9.43 7.47
N THR A 408 -9.06 -8.90 6.49
CA THR A 408 -8.64 -7.49 6.44
C THR A 408 -9.25 -6.86 5.21
N TYR A 409 -9.80 -5.65 5.28
CA TYR A 409 -10.36 -4.99 4.08
C TYR A 409 -10.29 -3.47 4.20
N ALA A 410 -10.27 -2.77 3.06
CA ALA A 410 -10.13 -1.32 3.02
C ALA A 410 -11.43 -0.61 2.64
N LEU A 411 -11.87 0.34 3.46
CA LEU A 411 -13.06 1.18 3.22
C LEU A 411 -12.66 2.59 2.75
N CYS A 412 -13.37 3.09 1.74
CA CYS A 412 -13.14 4.40 1.16
C CYS A 412 -13.42 5.52 2.18
N ARG A 413 -12.44 6.40 2.35
CA ARG A 413 -12.54 7.60 3.18
C ARG A 413 -12.69 8.88 2.35
N CYS A 414 -12.14 8.89 1.13
CA CYS A 414 -12.09 10.08 0.28
C CYS A 414 -13.42 10.42 -0.41
N GLY A 415 -14.39 9.50 -0.49
CA GLY A 415 -15.65 9.73 -1.19
C GLY A 415 -15.59 9.62 -2.71
N HIS A 416 -14.46 9.23 -3.31
CA HIS A 416 -14.29 9.18 -4.77
C HIS A 416 -14.05 7.78 -5.36
N SER A 417 -13.93 6.74 -4.52
CA SER A 417 -13.66 5.38 -5.01
C SER A 417 -14.69 4.87 -6.02
N GLY A 418 -14.28 4.18 -7.09
CA GLY A 418 -15.20 3.57 -8.05
C GLY A 418 -15.96 2.36 -7.48
N THR A 419 -15.48 1.76 -6.38
CA THR A 419 -16.03 0.53 -5.79
C THR A 419 -16.52 0.74 -4.36
N LYS A 420 -17.07 1.92 -4.06
CA LYS A 420 -17.63 2.23 -2.73
C LYS A 420 -18.59 1.12 -2.26
N PRO A 421 -18.57 0.74 -0.97
CA PRO A 421 -17.87 1.42 0.14
C PRO A 421 -16.37 1.09 0.25
N PHE A 422 -15.85 0.20 -0.61
CA PHE A 422 -14.45 -0.21 -0.57
C PHE A 422 -13.52 0.85 -1.16
N CYS A 423 -12.25 0.79 -0.76
CA CYS A 423 -11.20 1.60 -1.37
C CYS A 423 -10.62 0.91 -2.60
N ASP A 424 -10.32 1.70 -3.62
CA ASP A 424 -9.79 1.25 -4.90
C ASP A 424 -8.53 2.05 -5.32
N GLY A 425 -7.97 2.83 -4.39
CA GLY A 425 -6.78 3.63 -4.60
C GLY A 425 -7.01 5.03 -5.18
N THR A 426 -8.24 5.41 -5.56
CA THR A 426 -8.52 6.73 -6.17
C THR A 426 -8.05 7.92 -5.31
N HIS A 427 -7.99 7.77 -3.99
CA HIS A 427 -7.54 8.81 -3.06
C HIS A 427 -6.15 9.39 -3.43
N ALA A 428 -5.23 8.56 -3.93
CA ALA A 428 -3.91 9.02 -4.33
C ALA A 428 -3.96 9.88 -5.61
N ALA A 429 -4.72 9.44 -6.61
CA ALA A 429 -4.85 10.14 -7.89
C ALA A 429 -5.50 11.52 -7.76
N ILE A 430 -6.40 11.70 -6.78
CA ILE A 430 -7.07 12.98 -6.53
C ILE A 430 -6.38 13.84 -5.46
N GLY A 431 -5.26 13.37 -4.89
CA GLY A 431 -4.56 14.06 -3.80
C GLY A 431 -5.44 14.30 -2.57
N PHE A 432 -6.16 13.26 -2.11
CA PHE A 432 -7.07 13.37 -0.98
C PHE A 432 -6.35 13.85 0.29
N ASP A 433 -6.76 15.00 0.82
CA ASP A 433 -6.35 15.46 2.14
C ASP A 433 -7.25 14.81 3.23
N GLY A 434 -6.67 13.79 3.84
CA GLY A 434 -7.26 13.03 4.92
C GLY A 434 -6.76 13.46 6.31
N THR A 435 -6.18 14.65 6.47
CA THR A 435 -5.68 15.14 7.76
C THR A 435 -6.75 15.02 8.83
N GLU A 436 -6.42 14.33 9.93
CA GLU A 436 -7.34 14.08 11.03
C GLU A 436 -7.45 15.30 11.94
N THR A 437 -8.66 15.83 12.08
CA THR A 437 -8.99 17.06 12.83
C THR A 437 -9.83 16.81 14.08
N ALA A 438 -10.26 15.57 14.32
CA ALA A 438 -11.06 15.20 15.49
C ALA A 438 -10.29 15.47 16.78
N GLY A 439 -10.96 16.13 17.72
CA GLY A 439 -10.41 16.44 19.03
C GLY A 439 -10.21 15.20 19.90
N GLU A 440 -9.25 15.27 20.81
CA GLU A 440 -8.89 14.17 21.74
C GLU A 440 -9.59 14.29 23.10
N ARG A 441 -10.42 15.33 23.30
CA ARG A 441 -11.16 15.54 24.55
C ARG A 441 -12.19 14.42 24.75
N PRO A 442 -12.22 13.75 25.91
CA PRO A 442 -13.18 12.68 26.19
C PRO A 442 -14.64 13.12 26.07
N TYR A 443 -15.51 12.21 25.66
CA TYR A 443 -16.96 12.43 25.53
C TYR A 443 -17.56 13.09 26.79
N ARG A 444 -17.17 12.60 27.97
CA ARG A 444 -17.66 13.07 29.27
C ARG A 444 -17.34 14.54 29.55
N GLU A 445 -16.27 15.08 28.96
CA GLU A 445 -15.90 16.49 29.11
C GLU A 445 -16.66 17.39 28.13
N LEU A 446 -17.07 16.86 26.98
CA LEU A 446 -17.81 17.58 25.94
C LEU A 446 -19.32 17.56 26.13
N GLN A 447 -19.82 16.71 27.03
CA GLN A 447 -21.25 16.46 27.16
C GLN A 447 -21.99 17.66 27.77
N HIS A 448 -23.07 18.05 27.11
CA HIS A 448 -24.10 18.91 27.67
C HIS A 448 -25.19 18.02 28.26
N VAL A 449 -25.44 18.17 29.56
CA VAL A 449 -26.41 17.36 30.30
C VAL A 449 -27.70 18.14 30.45
N HIS A 450 -28.82 17.50 30.08
CA HIS A 450 -30.17 18.01 30.23
C HIS A 450 -31.00 17.00 31.04
N ASP A 451 -31.47 17.41 32.21
CA ASP A 451 -32.18 16.49 33.10
C ASP A 451 -33.69 16.53 32.91
N GLY A 452 -34.29 15.37 33.15
CA GLY A 452 -35.71 15.18 33.39
C GLY A 452 -35.93 14.35 34.66
N VAL A 453 -37.18 14.04 34.96
CA VAL A 453 -37.54 13.12 36.04
C VAL A 453 -37.16 11.69 35.62
N GLY A 454 -36.26 11.03 36.35
CA GLY A 454 -35.87 9.63 36.08
C GLY A 454 -35.07 9.40 34.79
N ILE A 455 -34.56 10.46 34.16
CA ILE A 455 -33.68 10.41 33.00
C ILE A 455 -32.78 11.65 32.95
N SER A 456 -31.55 11.48 32.48
CA SER A 456 -30.60 12.56 32.22
C SER A 456 -30.04 12.37 30.81
N ALA A 457 -30.44 13.22 29.87
CA ALA A 457 -29.99 13.16 28.49
C ALA A 457 -28.62 13.86 28.36
N GLN A 458 -27.66 13.18 27.74
CA GLN A 458 -26.30 13.64 27.57
C GLN A 458 -26.05 13.86 26.09
N ARG A 459 -25.57 15.06 25.72
CA ARG A 459 -25.39 15.45 24.32
C ARG A 459 -24.00 15.99 24.03
N VAL A 460 -23.31 15.42 23.05
CA VAL A 460 -22.10 15.99 22.44
C VAL A 460 -22.42 16.38 21.00
N GLY A 461 -22.58 17.69 20.78
CA GLY A 461 -23.01 18.23 19.48
C GLY A 461 -22.02 17.99 18.34
N GLU A 462 -20.71 17.98 18.65
CA GLU A 462 -19.60 17.81 17.68
C GLU A 462 -19.62 16.45 16.98
N LEU A 463 -20.33 15.46 17.55
CA LEU A 463 -20.49 14.11 17.01
C LEU A 463 -21.77 13.94 16.18
N CYS A 464 -22.60 14.97 16.05
CA CYS A 464 -23.90 14.85 15.39
C CYS A 464 -23.75 14.65 13.88
N VAL A 465 -24.19 13.51 13.35
CA VAL A 465 -24.29 13.27 11.90
C VAL A 465 -25.62 13.74 11.30
N HIS A 466 -26.40 14.48 12.08
CA HIS A 466 -27.70 15.02 11.73
C HIS A 466 -28.80 13.99 11.43
N ALA A 467 -28.63 12.70 11.78
CA ALA A 467 -29.59 11.59 11.55
C ALA A 467 -31.08 11.86 11.87
N ALA A 468 -31.36 12.87 12.70
CA ALA A 468 -32.68 13.45 13.00
C ALA A 468 -33.63 12.62 13.89
N PHE A 469 -33.20 11.47 14.41
CA PHE A 469 -33.96 10.71 15.42
C PHE A 469 -34.32 11.51 16.67
N CYS A 470 -33.46 12.46 17.08
CA CYS A 470 -33.70 13.30 18.25
C CYS A 470 -34.76 14.40 18.06
N ILE A 471 -35.16 14.69 16.81
CA ILE A 471 -36.26 15.61 16.52
C ILE A 471 -37.58 14.84 16.53
N GLY A 472 -37.60 13.66 15.89
CA GLY A 472 -38.73 12.71 15.86
C GLY A 472 -40.05 13.30 15.35
N ARG A 473 -41.16 12.57 15.57
CA ARG A 473 -42.48 12.89 14.99
C ARG A 473 -43.28 13.96 15.73
N THR A 474 -43.06 14.08 17.05
CA THR A 474 -43.89 14.92 17.93
C THR A 474 -43.23 16.27 18.19
N ARG A 475 -42.10 16.25 18.90
CA ARG A 475 -41.25 17.41 19.22
C ARG A 475 -39.84 16.92 19.60
N PRO A 476 -38.82 17.80 19.58
CA PRO A 476 -37.44 17.44 19.91
C PRO A 476 -37.28 16.90 21.35
N ILE A 477 -36.31 16.01 21.57
CA ILE A 477 -35.98 15.48 22.92
C ILE A 477 -35.81 16.62 23.95
N ALA A 478 -35.17 17.72 23.55
CA ALA A 478 -34.96 18.88 24.43
C ALA A 478 -36.26 19.44 25.02
N GLU A 479 -37.36 19.41 24.27
CA GLU A 479 -38.68 19.84 24.74
C GLU A 479 -39.41 18.74 25.51
N MET A 480 -39.19 17.47 25.14
CA MET A 480 -39.80 16.31 25.81
C MET A 480 -39.30 16.14 27.24
N LEU A 481 -38.07 16.58 27.55
CA LEU A 481 -37.46 16.42 28.88
C LEU A 481 -38.30 17.05 30.01
N ALA A 482 -39.08 18.09 29.72
CA ALA A 482 -39.96 18.74 30.70
C ALA A 482 -41.11 17.84 31.20
N ASP A 483 -41.50 16.84 30.39
CA ASP A 483 -42.68 15.98 30.63
C ASP A 483 -42.26 14.52 30.89
N THR A 484 -41.07 14.33 31.46
CA THR A 484 -40.47 13.02 31.74
C THR A 484 -40.94 12.39 33.05
N ASP A 485 -41.87 13.01 33.77
CA ASP A 485 -42.64 12.35 34.81
C ASP A 485 -43.50 11.22 34.22
N ASP A 486 -43.99 11.40 33.00
CA ASP A 486 -44.62 10.37 32.17
C ASP A 486 -43.60 9.31 31.69
N SER A 487 -43.88 8.04 31.99
CA SER A 487 -43.05 6.90 31.57
C SER A 487 -43.01 6.68 30.06
N ASP A 488 -44.07 7.03 29.34
CA ASP A 488 -44.15 6.85 27.89
C ASP A 488 -43.25 7.87 27.18
N VAL A 489 -43.21 9.11 27.69
CA VAL A 489 -42.29 10.15 27.21
C VAL A 489 -40.84 9.72 27.45
N ARG A 490 -40.51 9.18 28.64
CA ARG A 490 -39.16 8.64 28.91
C ARG A 490 -38.79 7.53 27.93
N SER A 491 -39.70 6.59 27.70
CA SER A 491 -39.46 5.44 26.82
C SER A 491 -39.25 5.88 25.36
N ASP A 492 -40.01 6.88 24.88
CA ASP A 492 -39.81 7.48 23.54
C ASP A 492 -38.45 8.18 23.44
N ILE A 493 -38.05 8.96 24.46
CA ILE A 493 -36.71 9.58 24.50
C ILE A 493 -35.61 8.52 24.41
N MET A 494 -35.68 7.46 25.25
CA MET A 494 -34.69 6.38 25.26
C MET A 494 -34.59 5.70 23.90
N GLY A 495 -35.71 5.32 23.29
CA GLY A 495 -35.74 4.70 21.96
C GLY A 495 -35.16 5.60 20.85
N ARG A 496 -35.46 6.90 20.88
CA ARG A 496 -34.88 7.87 19.92
C ARG A 496 -33.37 8.03 20.11
N ILE A 497 -32.88 8.05 21.35
CA ILE A 497 -31.46 8.13 21.65
C ILE A 497 -30.74 6.87 21.16
N ASP A 498 -31.32 5.68 21.35
CA ASP A 498 -30.74 4.41 20.90
C ASP A 498 -30.61 4.29 19.37
N HIS A 499 -31.40 5.06 18.62
CA HIS A 499 -31.26 5.17 17.16
C HIS A 499 -30.22 6.21 16.69
N CYS A 500 -29.62 7.00 17.60
CA CYS A 500 -28.57 7.95 17.26
C CYS A 500 -27.25 7.23 16.90
N PRO A 501 -26.85 7.18 15.62
CA PRO A 501 -25.74 6.30 15.19
C PRO A 501 -24.39 6.74 15.77
N SER A 502 -24.13 8.04 15.88
CA SER A 502 -22.85 8.56 16.36
C SER A 502 -22.71 8.55 17.89
N GLY A 503 -23.78 8.21 18.60
CA GLY A 503 -23.85 8.42 20.05
C GLY A 503 -23.71 9.89 20.44
N SER A 504 -24.06 10.84 19.55
CA SER A 504 -24.14 12.27 19.89
C SER A 504 -25.12 12.50 21.03
N TYR A 505 -26.16 11.67 21.12
CA TYR A 505 -26.98 11.52 22.31
C TYR A 505 -26.72 10.18 23.01
N SER A 506 -26.71 10.22 24.33
CA SER A 506 -26.78 9.09 25.25
C SER A 506 -27.64 9.49 26.47
N TYR A 507 -27.93 8.58 27.39
CA TYR A 507 -28.71 8.90 28.59
C TYR A 507 -28.22 8.16 29.82
N ALA A 508 -28.56 8.66 31.00
CA ALA A 508 -28.44 7.97 32.28
C ALA A 508 -29.78 8.06 33.03
N LEU A 509 -29.98 7.26 34.08
CA LEU A 509 -31.20 7.34 34.91
C LEU A 509 -31.22 8.56 35.84
N GLN A 510 -30.04 9.16 36.08
CA GLN A 510 -29.87 10.35 36.91
C GLN A 510 -28.61 11.11 36.51
N ARG A 511 -28.54 12.40 36.83
CA ARG A 511 -27.36 13.24 36.54
C ARG A 511 -26.11 12.62 37.15
N GLY A 512 -25.06 12.46 36.34
CA GLY A 512 -23.78 11.92 36.77
C GLY A 512 -23.76 10.41 37.01
N GLY A 513 -24.89 9.71 36.78
CA GLY A 513 -24.93 8.25 36.74
C GLY A 513 -24.25 7.68 35.50
N ASP A 514 -24.14 6.35 35.46
CA ASP A 514 -23.53 5.64 34.34
C ASP A 514 -24.33 5.84 33.05
N THR A 515 -23.61 6.10 31.97
CA THR A 515 -24.19 6.23 30.64
C THR A 515 -24.74 4.88 30.18
N ILE A 516 -26.00 4.87 29.77
CA ILE A 516 -26.72 3.74 29.22
C ILE A 516 -26.76 3.90 27.70
N GLU A 517 -26.37 2.83 27.00
CA GLU A 517 -26.49 2.72 25.55
C GLU A 517 -27.02 1.32 25.19
N ALA A 518 -27.75 1.22 24.09
CA ALA A 518 -28.14 -0.07 23.51
C ALA A 518 -26.97 -1.04 23.36
N ASP A 519 -27.18 -2.31 23.67
CA ASP A 519 -26.22 -3.38 23.38
C ASP A 519 -26.13 -3.60 21.87
N LEU A 520 -24.97 -3.32 21.28
CA LEU A 520 -24.75 -3.38 19.83
C LEU A 520 -23.63 -4.36 19.53
N PRO A 521 -23.82 -5.28 18.55
CA PRO A 521 -22.76 -6.20 18.16
C PRO A 521 -21.64 -5.44 17.44
N ARG A 522 -20.43 -6.01 17.48
CA ARG A 522 -19.30 -5.52 16.68
C ARG A 522 -19.63 -5.63 15.20
N ALA A 523 -19.65 -4.49 14.51
CA ALA A 523 -19.89 -4.40 13.08
C ALA A 523 -19.57 -2.99 12.56
N VAL A 524 -19.31 -2.91 11.25
CA VAL A 524 -19.37 -1.66 10.49
C VAL A 524 -20.62 -1.69 9.62
N SER A 525 -21.47 -0.67 9.73
CA SER A 525 -22.65 -0.52 8.88
C SER A 525 -22.51 0.71 7.98
N VAL A 526 -22.59 0.52 6.66
CA VAL A 526 -22.63 1.61 5.69
C VAL A 526 -24.02 2.23 5.72
N LEU A 527 -24.12 3.48 6.16
CA LEU A 527 -25.40 4.16 6.27
C LEU A 527 -25.85 4.69 4.91
N GLU A 528 -27.14 4.52 4.65
CA GLU A 528 -27.89 5.12 3.56
C GLU A 528 -29.12 5.80 4.15
N GLU A 529 -29.42 6.99 3.67
CA GLU A 529 -30.56 7.79 4.09
C GLU A 529 -31.59 7.92 2.96
N GLU A 530 -32.66 8.67 3.20
CA GLU A 530 -33.69 8.97 2.21
C GLU A 530 -33.12 9.43 0.87
N ASP A 531 -33.84 9.13 -0.20
CA ASP A 531 -33.51 9.50 -1.57
C ASP A 531 -32.12 9.02 -2.04
N GLY A 532 -31.61 7.92 -1.47
CA GLY A 532 -30.32 7.31 -1.83
C GLY A 532 -29.10 8.13 -1.39
N LEU A 533 -29.26 9.00 -0.38
CA LEU A 533 -28.16 9.77 0.17
C LEU A 533 -27.21 8.85 0.94
N ALA A 534 -25.93 8.88 0.57
CA ALA A 534 -24.89 8.10 1.22
C ALA A 534 -24.48 8.77 2.55
N GLY A 535 -24.55 8.00 3.65
CA GLY A 535 -24.28 8.46 5.02
C GLY A 535 -22.86 8.19 5.53
N ALA A 536 -22.68 8.10 6.84
CA ALA A 536 -21.41 7.74 7.49
C ALA A 536 -21.16 6.22 7.48
N LEU A 537 -19.97 5.80 7.90
CA LEU A 537 -19.72 4.42 8.36
C LEU A 537 -20.06 4.34 9.86
N TRP A 538 -21.04 3.53 10.23
CA TRP A 538 -21.46 3.35 11.61
C TRP A 538 -20.72 2.17 12.24
N VAL A 539 -19.77 2.47 13.12
CA VAL A 539 -18.97 1.49 13.86
C VAL A 539 -19.66 1.22 15.19
N THR A 540 -19.85 -0.05 15.53
CA THR A 540 -20.65 -0.49 16.69
C THR A 540 -19.94 -1.58 17.50
N GLY A 541 -20.35 -1.80 18.75
CA GLY A 541 -19.84 -2.86 19.64
C GLY A 541 -18.45 -2.60 20.21
N GLY A 542 -18.03 -1.32 20.26
CA GLY A 542 -16.73 -0.95 20.81
C GLY A 542 -15.54 -1.42 19.98
N VAL A 543 -15.70 -1.56 18.65
CA VAL A 543 -14.57 -1.81 17.74
C VAL A 543 -13.58 -0.63 17.87
N PRO A 544 -12.32 -0.87 18.29
CA PRO A 544 -11.32 0.17 18.41
C PRO A 544 -11.00 0.82 17.06
N VAL A 545 -10.74 2.13 17.07
CA VAL A 545 -10.28 2.89 15.91
C VAL A 545 -8.96 3.56 16.26
N LEU A 546 -7.92 3.29 15.49
CA LEU A 546 -6.60 3.90 15.62
C LEU A 546 -6.42 4.95 14.53
N ARG A 547 -5.91 6.11 14.94
CA ARG A 547 -5.53 7.22 14.06
C ARG A 547 -4.30 6.85 13.23
N ALA A 548 -3.98 7.66 12.23
CA ALA A 548 -2.81 7.47 11.38
C ALA A 548 -1.47 7.62 12.13
N ASP A 549 -1.49 8.28 13.29
CA ASP A 549 -0.35 8.38 14.21
C ASP A 549 -0.25 7.20 15.20
N GLY A 550 -1.13 6.20 15.09
CA GLY A 550 -1.18 5.02 15.97
C GLY A 550 -1.93 5.23 17.29
N ARG A 551 -2.31 6.47 17.65
CA ARG A 551 -3.07 6.72 18.88
C ARG A 551 -4.53 6.29 18.74
N PRO A 552 -5.15 5.72 19.79
CA PRO A 552 -6.54 5.32 19.74
C PRO A 552 -7.48 6.54 19.81
N LEU A 553 -8.58 6.49 19.06
CA LEU A 553 -9.76 7.28 19.39
C LEU A 553 -10.42 6.69 20.65
N GLU A 554 -11.15 7.53 21.39
CA GLU A 554 -11.94 7.08 22.53
C GLU A 554 -12.85 5.92 22.10
N ALA A 555 -12.66 4.75 22.73
CA ALA A 555 -13.48 3.58 22.45
C ALA A 555 -14.89 3.82 23.00
N ARG A 556 -15.88 3.74 22.12
CA ARG A 556 -17.29 3.98 22.43
C ARG A 556 -18.13 2.84 21.87
N ASN A 557 -19.27 2.54 22.50
CA ASN A 557 -20.18 1.49 22.01
C ASN A 557 -20.58 1.73 20.54
N ARG A 558 -20.69 3.00 20.14
CA ARG A 558 -20.94 3.39 18.75
C ARG A 558 -20.26 4.71 18.38
N MET A 559 -19.83 4.82 17.13
CA MET A 559 -19.34 6.06 16.53
C MET A 559 -19.57 6.06 15.01
N THR A 560 -19.38 7.21 14.38
CA THR A 560 -19.53 7.36 12.92
C THR A 560 -18.28 7.93 12.29
N LEU A 561 -17.72 7.21 11.31
CA LEU A 561 -16.56 7.65 10.53
C LEU A 561 -16.99 8.30 9.21
N CYS A 562 -16.26 9.33 8.80
CA CYS A 562 -16.51 10.05 7.55
C CYS A 562 -16.07 9.21 6.34
N ARG A 563 -16.96 9.04 5.37
CA ARG A 563 -16.62 8.38 4.09
C ARG A 563 -16.81 9.26 2.85
N CYS A 564 -17.23 10.51 3.04
CA CYS A 564 -17.43 11.45 1.95
C CYS A 564 -16.19 12.33 1.68
N GLY A 565 -15.14 12.25 2.51
CA GLY A 565 -13.93 13.09 2.38
C GLY A 565 -14.06 14.53 2.89
N HIS A 566 -15.27 15.04 3.14
CA HIS A 566 -15.50 16.47 3.41
C HIS A 566 -15.78 16.85 4.88
N SER A 567 -15.73 15.91 5.82
CA SER A 567 -15.96 16.27 7.23
C SER A 567 -14.89 17.24 7.75
N ALA A 568 -15.30 18.21 8.56
CA ALA A 568 -14.39 19.08 9.31
C ALA A 568 -13.89 18.43 10.62
N ASN A 569 -14.41 17.23 10.96
CA ASN A 569 -14.10 16.49 12.19
C ASN A 569 -13.44 15.13 11.89
N LYS A 570 -12.60 15.01 10.84
CA LYS A 570 -12.03 13.73 10.41
C LYS A 570 -11.20 13.07 11.52
N PRO A 571 -11.23 11.74 11.68
CA PRO A 571 -11.91 10.77 10.83
C PRO A 571 -13.40 10.59 11.17
N LEU A 572 -13.94 11.31 12.16
CA LEU A 572 -15.35 11.26 12.53
C LEU A 572 -16.21 11.97 11.47
N CYS A 573 -17.48 11.58 11.39
CA CYS A 573 -18.46 12.25 10.54
C CYS A 573 -19.19 13.36 11.32
N ASP A 574 -19.33 14.53 10.70
CA ASP A 574 -20.06 15.70 11.19
C ASP A 574 -21.37 15.97 10.42
N GLY A 575 -21.80 15.01 9.59
CA GLY A 575 -23.00 15.12 8.77
C GLY A 575 -22.85 15.98 7.50
N THR A 576 -21.64 16.45 7.17
CA THR A 576 -21.40 17.25 5.95
C THR A 576 -21.84 16.54 4.67
N HIS A 577 -21.85 15.20 4.65
CA HIS A 577 -22.34 14.38 3.54
C HIS A 577 -23.74 14.77 3.06
N ARG A 578 -24.63 15.21 3.96
CA ARG A 578 -25.97 15.71 3.61
C ARG A 578 -25.94 17.03 2.86
N LYS A 579 -25.12 17.97 3.32
CA LYS A 579 -25.02 19.32 2.74
C LYS A 579 -24.49 19.26 1.30
N ILE A 580 -23.58 18.32 1.04
CA ILE A 580 -22.98 18.14 -0.29
C ILE A 580 -23.75 17.13 -1.17
N GLY A 581 -24.82 16.51 -0.64
CA GLY A 581 -25.59 15.51 -1.38
C GLY A 581 -24.75 14.27 -1.77
N PHE A 582 -23.91 13.77 -0.87
CA PHE A 582 -23.00 12.65 -1.16
C PHE A 582 -23.77 11.39 -1.57
N ARG A 583 -23.30 10.71 -2.62
CA ARG A 583 -23.88 9.48 -3.19
C ARG A 583 -22.78 8.48 -3.54
N GLU A 584 -23.11 7.18 -3.52
CA GLU A 584 -22.15 6.14 -3.95
C GLU A 584 -22.01 6.10 -5.48
N GLU A 585 -23.13 6.20 -6.19
CA GLU A 585 -23.22 6.27 -7.65
C GLU A 585 -23.47 7.71 -8.10
N PRO A 586 -22.83 8.18 -9.19
CA PRO A 586 -23.25 9.42 -9.82
C PRO A 586 -24.70 9.28 -10.33
N PRO A 587 -25.54 10.32 -10.27
CA PRO A 587 -26.89 10.25 -10.78
C PRO A 587 -26.89 9.82 -12.25
N ALA A 588 -27.70 8.82 -12.60
CA ALA A 588 -27.81 8.29 -13.96
C ALA A 588 -28.17 9.41 -14.94
N GLY A 589 -27.18 9.92 -15.67
CA GLY A 589 -27.40 11.03 -16.60
C GLY A 589 -26.17 11.82 -17.03
N ASP A 590 -25.03 11.19 -17.35
CA ASP A 590 -24.09 11.75 -18.35
C ASP A 590 -23.20 10.64 -18.93
N HIS A 591 -23.79 9.76 -19.74
CA HIS A 591 -23.00 8.95 -20.67
C HIS A 591 -22.61 9.81 -21.88
N ARG A 592 -21.76 10.81 -21.66
CA ARG A 592 -20.89 11.31 -22.73
C ARG A 592 -19.63 10.47 -22.71
N GLN A 593 -19.57 9.55 -23.67
CA GLN A 593 -18.39 8.79 -24.03
C GLN A 593 -17.17 9.73 -24.05
N GLY A 594 -16.24 9.49 -23.13
CA GLY A 594 -14.92 10.11 -23.15
C GLY A 594 -14.10 9.50 -24.28
N THR A 595 -14.37 9.89 -25.52
CA THR A 595 -13.33 9.90 -26.55
C THR A 595 -12.38 11.04 -26.20
N ALA A 596 -11.14 10.71 -25.87
CA ALA A 596 -10.07 11.68 -25.71
C ALA A 596 -10.04 12.65 -26.92
N PRO A 597 -9.83 13.96 -26.73
CA PRO A 597 -9.66 14.87 -27.86
C PRO A 597 -8.32 14.53 -28.53
N ALA A 598 -8.40 14.05 -29.77
CA ALA A 598 -7.25 13.97 -30.65
C ALA A 598 -6.64 15.37 -30.78
N ALA A 599 -5.36 15.50 -30.42
CA ALA A 599 -4.60 16.73 -30.60
C ALA A 599 -4.66 17.13 -32.08
N ALA A 600 -5.23 18.31 -32.35
CA ALA A 600 -5.23 18.90 -33.67
C ALA A 600 -3.79 19.19 -34.08
N ARG A 601 -3.32 18.51 -35.13
CA ARG A 601 -2.12 18.88 -35.89
C ARG A 601 -2.39 20.22 -36.55
N GLU A 602 -1.76 21.28 -36.05
CA GLU A 602 -1.60 22.53 -36.79
C GLU A 602 -0.64 22.28 -37.96
N THR A 603 -1.21 22.03 -39.14
CA THR A 603 -0.50 22.17 -40.41
C THR A 603 -0.23 23.66 -40.64
N ARG A 604 1.03 24.07 -40.49
CA ARG A 604 1.54 25.25 -41.17
C ARG A 604 1.49 24.97 -42.66
N ASP A 605 0.73 25.77 -43.39
CA ASP A 605 1.04 26.02 -44.79
C ASP A 605 0.87 27.52 -45.09
N GLU A 606 1.97 28.10 -45.52
CA GLU A 606 2.10 29.44 -46.07
C GLU A 606 1.29 29.52 -47.37
N THR A 607 0.58 30.63 -47.62
CA THR A 607 0.76 31.45 -48.84
C THR A 607 -0.29 32.55 -48.98
N THR A 608 0.19 33.79 -48.80
CA THR A 608 0.03 34.96 -49.70
C THR A 608 -1.35 35.34 -50.28
N SER A 609 -1.71 36.60 -49.95
CA SER A 609 -2.11 37.67 -50.90
C SER A 609 -3.43 37.50 -51.67
N ALA A 610 -4.44 38.31 -51.34
CA ALA A 610 -4.71 39.56 -52.07
C ALA A 610 -5.99 40.26 -51.57
N THR A 611 -5.87 41.58 -51.42
CA THR A 611 -6.90 42.65 -51.39
C THR A 611 -7.87 42.73 -50.22
#